data_AF-A0AAE6RL80-F1
#
_entry.id   AF-A0AAE6RL80-F1
#
_cell.length_a   1.000
_cell.length_b   1.000
_cell.length_c   1.000
_cell.angle_alpha   90.00
_cell.angle_beta   90.00
_cell.angle_gamma   90.00
#
_symmetry.space_group_name_H-M   'P 1'
#
loop_
_entity.id
_entity.type
_entity.pdbx_description
1 polymer ?
#
loop_
_entity_poly.entity_id
_entity_poly.type
_entity_poly.pdbx_seq_one_letter_code
_entity_poly.pdbx_strand_id
1 'polypeptide(L)'
;MGNRTSADRLRRRVAGGGAAVLALLGGLLVAQPAQATGTLTVLALGDSITRAATTCGINRDCAMNSWATGSASEVDSIATRLEAADTRTSVRAVNYAKSGSLIGGVESRIDAAVTAGEEPDVVTLLIGGNDLCSLTLSPSAEDGYAMTSAAGFASSATGIMLSISEAWPDARVLVSSVPNVAAEWQVVKPTPGAAVWAWGGVCRTTRGVDAVTGAPLTGAAYSASLAAAEERSDDFNGALAAACAASSNDCVWDGGALSAAPVALDELSTDVDWFHPSTTGQATIASELWEAWGLGDDASPSPTPGPTTSPVPTATPMPTSTPTAPPSTPVPTASPTPHLDTTAPTVAITAPTSGSTVGGSVVLVASAKDDVGVTRLSFWSGATKLGDASKSTNGTWRLTRSAAAYPAGRYTIVAHAYDAAGNLGRSPSISLTR
;
A
#
# COMPACT_ATOMS: atom_id res chain seq x y z
N MET A 1 -26.16 -86.08 34.01
CA MET A 1 -25.14 -85.85 35.06
C MET A 1 -23.86 -85.36 34.39
N GLY A 2 -23.06 -84.52 35.08
CA GLY A 2 -22.00 -83.63 34.56
C GLY A 2 -21.01 -84.22 33.53
N ASN A 3 -20.21 -83.43 32.83
CA ASN A 3 -19.52 -82.24 33.33
C ASN A 3 -18.96 -81.41 32.16
N ARG A 4 -18.80 -80.09 32.37
CA ARG A 4 -18.10 -79.15 31.48
C ARG A 4 -16.60 -79.45 31.44
N THR A 5 -15.95 -79.21 30.30
CA THR A 5 -14.70 -78.41 30.22
C THR A 5 -14.46 -77.97 28.77
N SER A 6 -14.48 -76.66 28.55
CA SER A 6 -13.97 -75.94 27.37
C SER A 6 -12.46 -76.15 27.26
N ALA A 7 -11.90 -76.39 26.08
CA ALA A 7 -11.28 -75.45 25.13
C ALA A 7 -10.06 -76.26 24.56
N ASP A 8 -9.57 -76.13 23.35
CA ASP A 8 -9.57 -75.02 22.43
C ASP A 8 -9.30 -75.51 20.99
N ARG A 9 -9.59 -74.64 20.04
CA ARG A 9 -9.94 -74.93 18.65
C ARG A 9 -8.77 -75.23 17.72
N LEU A 10 -9.02 -76.25 16.90
CA LEU A 10 -8.55 -76.44 15.54
C LEU A 10 -8.80 -75.18 14.67
N ARG A 11 -7.83 -74.74 13.84
CA ARG A 11 -7.95 -74.76 12.36
C ARG A 11 -6.78 -74.10 11.62
N ARG A 12 -6.42 -74.81 10.54
CA ARG A 12 -5.46 -74.49 9.48
C ARG A 12 -6.01 -73.47 8.47
N ARG A 13 -5.06 -72.69 7.91
CA ARG A 13 -4.91 -72.19 6.51
C ARG A 13 -6.07 -71.41 5.88
N VAL A 14 -5.77 -70.24 5.30
CA VAL A 14 -5.58 -70.01 3.86
C VAL A 14 -5.00 -68.59 3.65
N ALA A 15 -4.15 -68.48 2.63
CA ALA A 15 -3.43 -67.30 2.16
C ALA A 15 -4.34 -66.10 1.84
N GLY A 16 -3.83 -64.91 2.13
CA GLY A 16 -4.34 -63.64 1.63
C GLY A 16 -3.16 -62.69 1.44
N GLY A 17 -2.80 -62.44 0.19
CA GLY A 17 -1.77 -61.47 -0.17
C GLY A 17 -2.21 -60.07 0.21
N GLY A 18 -1.36 -59.37 0.97
CA GLY A 18 -1.45 -57.93 1.19
C GLY A 18 -0.07 -57.35 0.90
N ALA A 19 0.09 -56.82 -0.31
CA ALA A 19 1.25 -56.01 -0.65
C ALA A 19 1.22 -54.74 0.20
N ALA A 20 2.25 -54.54 1.02
CA ALA A 20 2.49 -53.27 1.67
C ALA A 20 2.91 -52.25 0.60
N VAL A 21 1.96 -51.45 0.13
CA VAL A 21 2.25 -50.24 -0.64
C VAL A 21 2.75 -49.20 0.35
N LEU A 22 4.08 -49.08 0.47
CA LEU A 22 4.70 -47.87 1.01
C LEU A 22 4.42 -46.76 -0.01
N ALA A 23 3.41 -45.92 0.28
CA ALA A 23 3.21 -44.69 -0.46
C ALA A 23 4.33 -43.71 -0.09
N LEU A 24 5.41 -43.74 -0.86
CA LEU A 24 6.35 -42.63 -0.97
C LEU A 24 5.58 -41.45 -1.59
N LEU A 25 4.96 -40.63 -0.75
CA LEU A 25 4.59 -39.27 -1.12
C LEU A 25 5.89 -38.46 -1.23
N GLY A 26 6.64 -38.71 -2.31
CA GLY A 26 7.61 -37.75 -2.80
C GLY A 26 6.82 -36.55 -3.28
N GLY A 27 6.66 -35.55 -2.41
CA GLY A 27 6.22 -34.23 -2.82
C GLY A 27 7.18 -33.78 -3.90
N LEU A 28 6.70 -33.68 -5.15
CA LEU A 28 7.37 -32.85 -6.13
C LEU A 28 7.30 -31.43 -5.56
N LEU A 29 8.37 -30.98 -4.91
CA LEU A 29 8.70 -29.57 -4.98
C LEU A 29 8.81 -29.29 -6.48
N VAL A 30 7.82 -28.58 -7.02
CA VAL A 30 8.03 -27.86 -8.25
C VAL A 30 9.11 -26.86 -7.89
N ALA A 31 10.37 -27.19 -8.22
CA ALA A 31 11.47 -26.25 -8.12
C ALA A 31 11.02 -25.03 -8.91
N GLN A 32 10.86 -23.90 -8.21
CA GLN A 32 10.66 -22.62 -8.87
C GLN A 32 11.83 -22.42 -9.83
N PRO A 33 11.60 -21.80 -11.00
CA PRO A 33 12.69 -21.53 -11.91
C PRO A 33 13.73 -20.72 -11.15
N ALA A 34 14.89 -21.35 -10.88
CA ALA A 34 16.03 -20.65 -10.32
C ALA A 34 16.31 -19.45 -11.22
N GLN A 35 16.52 -18.28 -10.63
CA GLN A 35 16.84 -17.07 -11.39
C GLN A 35 17.98 -17.36 -12.36
N ALA A 36 17.83 -16.94 -13.62
CA ALA A 36 18.88 -17.11 -14.60
C ALA A 36 20.09 -16.28 -14.16
N THR A 37 21.25 -16.92 -14.04
CA THR A 37 22.51 -16.28 -13.70
C THR A 37 22.73 -15.03 -14.57
N GLY A 38 22.95 -13.88 -13.93
CA GLY A 38 23.09 -12.59 -14.62
C GLY A 38 21.78 -11.83 -14.86
N THR A 39 20.72 -12.13 -14.09
CA THR A 39 19.48 -11.34 -14.08
C THR A 39 19.31 -10.66 -12.73
N LEU A 40 19.16 -9.33 -12.73
CA LEU A 40 18.80 -8.53 -11.56
C LEU A 40 17.28 -8.35 -11.53
N THR A 41 16.61 -8.74 -10.45
CA THR A 41 15.17 -8.52 -10.27
C THR A 41 14.91 -7.24 -9.48
N VAL A 42 14.23 -6.29 -10.10
CA VAL A 42 13.79 -5.03 -9.48
C VAL A 42 12.29 -5.11 -9.19
N LEU A 43 11.92 -5.11 -7.92
CA LEU A 43 10.53 -5.12 -7.48
C LEU A 43 10.12 -3.75 -6.94
N ALA A 44 9.04 -3.19 -7.49
CA ALA A 44 8.49 -1.93 -7.01
C ALA A 44 7.24 -2.10 -6.16
N LEU A 45 7.29 -1.54 -4.96
CA LEU A 45 6.18 -1.34 -4.04
C LEU A 45 5.78 0.14 -4.02
N GLY A 46 4.51 0.39 -3.74
CA GLY A 46 3.98 1.74 -3.66
C GLY A 46 2.51 1.83 -4.05
N ASP A 47 2.12 3.01 -4.52
CA ASP A 47 0.75 3.33 -4.88
C ASP A 47 0.59 3.67 -6.37
N SER A 48 -0.35 4.56 -6.70
CA SER A 48 -0.68 4.99 -8.04
C SER A 48 0.47 5.73 -8.73
N ILE A 49 1.36 6.39 -7.98
CA ILE A 49 2.57 7.00 -8.54
C ILE A 49 3.45 5.92 -9.15
N THR A 50 3.74 4.85 -8.40
CA THR A 50 4.55 3.72 -8.87
C THR A 50 3.86 2.91 -9.98
N ARG A 51 2.53 2.96 -10.05
CA ARG A 51 1.74 2.41 -11.18
C ARG A 51 1.69 3.32 -12.41
N ALA A 52 2.27 4.52 -12.33
CA ALA A 52 2.16 5.58 -13.33
C ALA A 52 0.71 5.77 -13.79
N ALA A 53 -0.19 5.85 -12.80
CA ALA A 53 -1.60 6.12 -13.04
C ALA A 53 -1.74 7.39 -13.88
N THR A 54 -2.74 7.41 -14.77
CA THR A 54 -3.11 8.51 -15.67
C THR A 54 -2.23 8.76 -16.88
N THR A 55 -0.97 8.30 -16.88
CA THR A 55 -0.03 8.54 -18.00
C THR A 55 -0.45 7.90 -19.33
N CYS A 56 -1.45 7.01 -19.32
CA CYS A 56 -2.05 6.44 -20.53
C CYS A 56 -3.57 6.58 -20.56
N GLY A 57 -4.08 7.68 -19.99
CA GLY A 57 -5.48 8.06 -19.99
C GLY A 57 -6.18 7.94 -18.63
N ILE A 58 -7.43 8.38 -18.61
CA ILE A 58 -8.24 8.55 -17.39
C ILE A 58 -8.46 7.21 -16.67
N ASN A 59 -8.24 7.17 -15.36
CA ASN A 59 -8.46 6.02 -14.48
C ASN A 59 -7.72 4.74 -14.91
N ARG A 60 -6.54 4.89 -15.52
CA ARG A 60 -5.75 3.76 -16.03
C ARG A 60 -4.32 3.80 -15.48
N ASP A 61 -3.92 2.69 -14.85
CA ASP A 61 -2.52 2.41 -14.56
C ASP A 61 -1.75 2.18 -15.86
N CYS A 62 -0.53 2.68 -15.94
CA CYS A 62 0.34 2.46 -17.07
C CYS A 62 1.75 2.13 -16.63
N ALA A 63 1.94 0.92 -16.09
CA ALA A 63 3.22 0.48 -15.54
C ALA A 63 4.41 0.58 -16.51
N MET A 64 4.18 0.66 -17.82
CA MET A 64 5.23 0.95 -18.81
C MET A 64 5.90 2.31 -18.62
N ASN A 65 5.20 3.29 -18.04
CA ASN A 65 5.70 4.63 -17.72
C ASN A 65 6.09 4.78 -16.24
N SER A 66 6.21 3.66 -15.49
CA SER A 66 6.60 3.70 -14.09
C SER A 66 8.03 4.21 -13.91
N TRP A 67 8.23 5.15 -12.99
CA TRP A 67 9.54 5.64 -12.59
C TRP A 67 10.49 4.53 -12.12
N ALA A 68 9.97 3.45 -11.52
CA ALA A 68 10.78 2.37 -10.98
C ALA A 68 10.98 1.22 -11.98
N THR A 69 9.92 0.79 -12.66
CA THR A 69 9.90 -0.48 -13.44
C THR A 69 9.48 -0.30 -14.89
N GLY A 70 9.27 0.94 -15.34
CA GLY A 70 8.76 1.24 -16.67
C GLY A 70 9.78 0.93 -17.76
N SER A 71 9.28 0.64 -18.96
CA SER A 71 10.09 0.40 -20.16
C SER A 71 10.06 1.55 -21.16
N ALA A 72 9.30 2.62 -20.89
CA ALA A 72 9.28 3.81 -21.72
C ALA A 72 10.61 4.56 -21.60
N SER A 73 11.27 4.78 -22.74
CA SER A 73 12.56 5.46 -22.80
C SER A 73 12.52 6.90 -22.28
N GLU A 74 11.36 7.55 -22.39
CA GLU A 74 11.13 8.92 -21.93
C GLU A 74 11.15 9.04 -20.40
N VAL A 75 10.88 7.94 -19.69
CA VAL A 75 10.91 7.89 -18.22
C VAL A 75 12.30 7.56 -17.71
N ASP A 76 13.05 6.74 -18.45
CA ASP A 76 14.38 6.24 -18.04
C ASP A 76 14.36 5.73 -16.60
N SER A 77 13.53 4.70 -16.38
CA SER A 77 13.19 4.19 -15.05
C SER A 77 14.42 3.66 -14.28
N ILE A 78 14.30 3.49 -12.97
CA ILE A 78 15.35 2.86 -12.15
C ILE A 78 15.79 1.51 -12.73
N ALA A 79 14.85 0.66 -13.14
CA ALA A 79 15.17 -0.62 -13.78
C ALA A 79 15.96 -0.45 -15.09
N THR A 80 15.59 0.52 -15.92
CA THR A 80 16.29 0.81 -17.19
C THR A 80 17.70 1.33 -16.93
N ARG A 81 17.86 2.22 -15.95
CA ARG A 81 19.16 2.77 -15.54
C ARG A 81 20.08 1.68 -14.97
N LEU A 82 19.55 0.77 -14.16
CA LEU A 82 20.30 -0.38 -13.65
C LEU A 82 20.76 -1.31 -14.79
N GLU A 83 19.90 -1.58 -15.78
CA GLU A 83 20.27 -2.39 -16.94
C GLU A 83 21.35 -1.71 -17.80
N ALA A 84 21.26 -0.39 -17.95
CA ALA A 84 22.26 0.39 -18.67
C ALA A 84 23.61 0.47 -17.92
N ALA A 85 23.60 0.44 -16.58
CA ALA A 85 24.79 0.55 -15.75
C ALA A 85 25.69 -0.70 -15.82
N ASP A 86 25.12 -1.90 -16.03
CA ASP A 86 25.90 -3.12 -16.24
C ASP A 86 25.38 -3.95 -17.42
N THR A 87 26.03 -3.78 -18.58
CA THR A 87 25.75 -4.55 -19.81
C THR A 87 25.87 -6.08 -19.70
N ARG A 88 26.42 -6.60 -18.60
CA ARG A 88 26.50 -8.05 -18.32
C ARG A 88 25.30 -8.59 -17.55
N THR A 89 24.43 -7.69 -17.10
CA THR A 89 23.28 -8.00 -16.25
C THR A 89 22.00 -7.60 -16.98
N SER A 90 21.09 -8.55 -17.17
CA SER A 90 19.74 -8.25 -17.64
C SER A 90 18.86 -7.84 -16.47
N VAL A 91 17.89 -6.95 -16.67
CA VAL A 91 16.97 -6.54 -15.58
C VAL A 91 15.58 -7.11 -15.80
N ARG A 92 15.06 -7.78 -14.77
CA ARG A 92 13.67 -8.20 -14.68
C ARG A 92 12.92 -7.27 -13.73
N ALA A 93 12.08 -6.41 -14.29
CA ALA A 93 11.27 -5.48 -13.50
C ALA A 93 9.88 -6.06 -13.19
N VAL A 94 9.46 -6.02 -11.92
CA VAL A 94 8.13 -6.45 -11.48
C VAL A 94 7.48 -5.38 -10.61
N ASN A 95 6.23 -5.04 -10.90
CA ASN A 95 5.54 -3.93 -10.26
C ASN A 95 4.37 -4.43 -9.42
N TYR A 96 4.56 -4.47 -8.10
CA TYR A 96 3.59 -4.90 -7.10
C TYR A 96 2.92 -3.74 -6.36
N ALA A 97 3.20 -2.49 -6.78
CA ALA A 97 2.46 -1.33 -6.34
C ALA A 97 0.96 -1.47 -6.63
N LYS A 98 0.14 -0.66 -5.95
CA LYS A 98 -1.31 -0.69 -6.14
C LYS A 98 -1.92 0.69 -5.95
N SER A 99 -2.57 1.18 -6.99
CA SER A 99 -3.27 2.46 -6.98
C SER A 99 -4.26 2.57 -5.82
N GLY A 100 -4.18 3.68 -5.09
CA GLY A 100 -4.97 3.95 -3.88
C GLY A 100 -4.49 3.23 -2.61
N SER A 101 -3.32 2.59 -2.62
CA SER A 101 -2.71 2.06 -1.39
C SER A 101 -2.32 3.20 -0.44
N LEU A 102 -2.68 3.02 0.82
CA LEU A 102 -2.03 3.65 1.98
C LEU A 102 -0.83 2.81 2.39
N ILE A 103 0.03 3.32 3.28
CA ILE A 103 1.18 2.56 3.81
C ILE A 103 0.76 1.21 4.41
N GLY A 104 -0.35 1.16 5.14
CA GLY A 104 -0.87 -0.09 5.73
C GLY A 104 -1.32 -1.13 4.71
N GLY A 105 -1.41 -0.78 3.43
CA GLY A 105 -1.73 -1.71 2.35
C GLY A 105 -0.51 -2.40 1.73
N VAL A 106 0.71 -1.96 2.02
CA VAL A 106 1.95 -2.41 1.35
C VAL A 106 2.31 -3.85 1.71
N GLU A 107 2.16 -4.28 2.96
CA GLU A 107 2.47 -5.67 3.38
C GLU A 107 1.69 -6.70 2.56
N SER A 108 0.40 -6.43 2.29
CA SER A 108 -0.40 -7.30 1.41
C SER A 108 0.14 -7.43 -0.02
N ARG A 109 0.98 -6.48 -0.47
CA ARG A 109 1.65 -6.51 -1.77
C ARG A 109 2.94 -7.30 -1.72
N ILE A 110 3.67 -7.22 -0.60
CA ILE A 110 4.80 -8.11 -0.30
C ILE A 110 4.30 -9.56 -0.29
N ASP A 111 3.23 -9.88 0.43
CA ASP A 111 2.62 -11.22 0.44
C ASP A 111 2.26 -11.73 -0.96
N ALA A 112 1.74 -10.84 -1.80
CA ALA A 112 1.37 -11.18 -3.18
C ALA A 112 2.60 -11.51 -4.04
N ALA A 113 3.70 -10.78 -3.85
CA ALA A 113 4.97 -11.04 -4.51
C ALA A 113 5.61 -12.35 -4.02
N VAL A 114 5.63 -12.57 -2.71
CA VAL A 114 6.11 -13.83 -2.11
C VAL A 114 5.28 -15.02 -2.63
N THR A 115 3.96 -14.89 -2.67
CA THR A 115 3.05 -15.93 -3.20
C THR A 115 3.31 -16.21 -4.69
N ALA A 116 3.68 -15.19 -5.46
CA ALA A 116 4.06 -15.33 -6.87
C ALA A 116 5.46 -15.93 -7.07
N GLY A 117 6.23 -16.12 -5.99
CA GLY A 117 7.60 -16.64 -6.04
C GLY A 117 8.61 -15.61 -6.49
N GLU A 118 8.38 -14.33 -6.20
CA GLU A 118 9.37 -13.29 -6.47
C GLU A 118 10.55 -13.37 -5.50
N GLU A 119 11.76 -13.18 -6.03
CA GLU A 119 13.01 -13.15 -5.29
C GLU A 119 13.79 -11.87 -5.70
N PRO A 120 13.34 -10.66 -5.36
CA PRO A 120 13.98 -9.43 -5.81
C PRO A 120 15.38 -9.24 -5.22
N ASP A 121 16.30 -8.73 -6.05
CA ASP A 121 17.59 -8.22 -5.61
C ASP A 121 17.48 -6.77 -5.13
N VAL A 122 16.54 -6.02 -5.72
CA VAL A 122 16.26 -4.62 -5.39
C VAL A 122 14.77 -4.45 -5.15
N VAL A 123 14.40 -3.85 -4.01
CA VAL A 123 13.04 -3.46 -3.68
C VAL A 123 12.96 -1.95 -3.58
N THR A 124 12.16 -1.29 -4.42
CA THR A 124 11.90 0.15 -4.31
C THR A 124 10.58 0.40 -3.57
N LEU A 125 10.54 1.37 -2.67
CA LEU A 125 9.33 1.78 -1.95
C LEU A 125 9.10 3.30 -2.08
N LEU A 126 7.98 3.68 -2.70
CA LEU A 126 7.43 5.04 -2.68
C LEU A 126 5.97 4.97 -2.27
N ILE A 127 5.65 5.49 -1.08
CA ILE A 127 4.32 5.43 -0.48
C ILE A 127 4.11 6.65 0.43
N GLY A 128 2.86 6.93 0.79
CA GLY A 128 2.51 8.00 1.74
C GLY A 128 1.78 9.19 1.12
N GLY A 129 1.73 9.28 -0.21
CA GLY A 129 0.93 10.31 -0.89
C GLY A 129 -0.55 10.19 -0.53
N ASN A 130 -1.12 8.98 -0.61
CA ASN A 130 -2.51 8.73 -0.21
C ASN A 130 -2.75 8.90 1.31
N ASP A 131 -1.71 8.70 2.14
CA ASP A 131 -1.76 8.89 3.58
C ASP A 131 -1.87 10.38 3.96
N LEU A 132 -1.19 11.26 3.22
CA LEU A 132 -1.35 12.72 3.30
C LEU A 132 -2.65 13.20 2.62
N CYS A 133 -3.07 12.50 1.57
CA CYS A 133 -4.17 12.91 0.70
C CYS A 133 -5.42 12.05 0.81
N SER A 134 -5.77 11.61 2.02
CA SER A 134 -6.94 10.74 2.21
C SER A 134 -8.19 11.29 1.53
N LEU A 135 -8.76 10.48 0.65
CA LEU A 135 -9.97 10.82 -0.10
C LEU A 135 -11.24 10.63 0.74
N THR A 136 -11.13 10.00 1.91
CA THR A 136 -12.24 9.75 2.82
C THR A 136 -12.20 10.72 4.00
N LEU A 137 -13.35 11.31 4.32
CA LEU A 137 -13.53 12.07 5.56
C LEU A 137 -13.43 11.08 6.73
N SER A 138 -12.30 11.06 7.42
CA SER A 138 -12.18 10.35 8.71
C SER A 138 -11.99 11.38 9.82
N PRO A 139 -13.04 12.07 10.28
CA PRO A 139 -12.97 12.96 11.44
C PRO A 139 -12.76 12.22 12.77
N SER A 140 -12.34 10.95 12.72
CA SER A 140 -12.01 10.11 13.86
C SER A 140 -10.52 10.11 14.23
N ALA A 141 -9.66 10.80 13.46
CA ALA A 141 -8.29 11.05 13.90
C ALA A 141 -8.31 12.01 15.10
N GLU A 142 -7.56 11.68 16.15
CA GLU A 142 -7.55 12.44 17.42
C GLU A 142 -7.14 13.91 17.24
N ASP A 143 -6.41 14.21 16.18
CA ASP A 143 -5.93 15.55 15.80
C ASP A 143 -6.89 16.33 14.87
N GLY A 144 -8.00 15.71 14.43
CA GLY A 144 -9.00 16.33 13.58
C GLY A 144 -8.65 16.40 12.09
N TYR A 145 -7.55 15.80 11.63
CA TYR A 145 -7.14 15.82 10.23
C TYR A 145 -7.40 14.49 9.51
N ALA A 146 -7.75 14.57 8.23
CA ALA A 146 -7.99 13.40 7.39
C ALA A 146 -6.67 12.84 6.80
N MET A 147 -5.70 12.53 7.66
CA MET A 147 -4.42 11.92 7.26
C MET A 147 -4.17 10.68 8.13
N THR A 148 -3.40 9.71 7.63
CA THR A 148 -2.93 8.61 8.47
C THR A 148 -2.19 9.18 9.69
N SER A 149 -2.38 8.62 10.88
CA SER A 149 -1.70 9.12 12.07
C SER A 149 -0.19 8.85 11.97
N ALA A 150 0.63 9.74 12.54
CA ALA A 150 2.08 9.55 12.58
C ALA A 150 2.48 8.19 13.19
N ALA A 151 1.85 7.82 14.31
CA ALA A 151 2.08 6.52 14.96
C ALA A 151 1.66 5.33 14.10
N GLY A 152 0.50 5.40 13.42
CA GLY A 152 0.04 4.33 12.54
C GLY A 152 0.93 4.16 11.32
N PHE A 153 1.41 5.27 10.77
CA PHE A 153 2.35 5.26 9.66
C PHE A 153 3.71 4.69 10.08
N ALA A 154 4.25 5.10 11.22
CA ALA A 154 5.51 4.57 11.76
C ALA A 154 5.44 3.07 12.06
N SER A 155 4.34 2.60 12.64
CA SER A 155 4.11 1.16 12.85
C SER A 155 4.10 0.39 11.54
N SER A 156 3.43 0.93 10.51
CA SER A 156 3.34 0.30 9.19
C SER A 156 4.70 0.28 8.48
N ALA A 157 5.46 1.39 8.53
CA ALA A 157 6.80 1.47 7.96
C ALA A 157 7.75 0.42 8.57
N THR A 158 7.68 0.24 9.89
CA THR A 158 8.44 -0.80 10.60
C THR A 158 8.03 -2.20 10.16
N GLY A 159 6.72 -2.48 10.10
CA GLY A 159 6.20 -3.78 9.65
C GLY A 159 6.60 -4.13 8.21
N ILE A 160 6.58 -3.14 7.31
CA ILE A 160 7.03 -3.31 5.92
C ILE A 160 8.50 -3.72 5.86
N MET A 161 9.39 -3.05 6.59
CA MET A 161 10.83 -3.40 6.59
C MET A 161 11.07 -4.79 7.18
N LEU A 162 10.36 -5.16 8.25
CA LEU A 162 10.40 -6.52 8.81
C LEU A 162 9.92 -7.56 7.80
N SER A 163 8.79 -7.32 7.13
CA SER A 163 8.23 -8.22 6.12
C SER A 163 9.19 -8.41 4.94
N ILE A 164 9.87 -7.34 4.49
CA ILE A 164 10.89 -7.42 3.44
C ILE A 164 12.10 -8.21 3.93
N SER A 165 12.63 -7.93 5.12
CA SER A 165 13.76 -8.65 5.70
C SER A 165 13.49 -10.15 5.89
N GLU A 166 12.27 -10.52 6.27
CA GLU A 166 11.87 -11.92 6.42
C GLU A 166 11.71 -12.63 5.09
N ALA A 167 11.13 -11.97 4.08
CA ALA A 167 10.90 -12.57 2.77
C ALA A 167 12.17 -12.64 1.91
N TRP A 168 12.96 -11.56 1.92
CA TRP A 168 14.07 -11.31 1.01
C TRP A 168 15.26 -10.68 1.76
N PRO A 169 15.97 -11.46 2.60
CA PRO A 169 17.00 -10.95 3.51
C PRO A 169 18.21 -10.31 2.78
N ASP A 170 18.48 -10.74 1.55
CA ASP A 170 19.63 -10.26 0.76
C ASP A 170 19.25 -9.10 -0.19
N ALA A 171 17.97 -8.72 -0.27
CA ALA A 171 17.54 -7.63 -1.14
C ALA A 171 18.07 -6.27 -0.65
N ARG A 172 18.52 -5.43 -1.58
CA ARG A 172 18.75 -4.00 -1.32
C ARG A 172 17.41 -3.27 -1.34
N VAL A 173 17.12 -2.47 -0.33
CA VAL A 173 15.85 -1.76 -0.18
C VAL A 173 16.08 -0.26 -0.41
N LEU A 174 15.37 0.31 -1.37
CA LEU A 174 15.48 1.71 -1.77
C LEU A 174 14.21 2.45 -1.36
N VAL A 175 14.29 3.27 -0.33
CA VAL A 175 13.15 3.95 0.28
C VAL A 175 13.13 5.41 -0.13
N SER A 176 12.05 5.81 -0.79
CA SER A 176 11.76 7.18 -1.17
C SER A 176 11.02 7.90 -0.04
N SER A 177 11.26 9.19 0.09
CA SER A 177 10.41 10.09 0.86
C SER A 177 9.04 10.26 0.21
N VAL A 178 8.08 10.77 0.99
CA VAL A 178 6.72 11.04 0.50
C VAL A 178 6.75 12.13 -0.59
N PRO A 179 5.80 12.14 -1.55
CA PRO A 179 5.78 13.17 -2.58
C PRO A 179 5.55 14.57 -1.98
N ASN A 180 6.10 15.61 -2.64
CA ASN A 180 5.95 17.01 -2.23
C ASN A 180 4.56 17.58 -2.58
N VAL A 181 3.53 17.11 -1.88
CA VAL A 181 2.13 17.52 -2.09
C VAL A 181 1.93 19.02 -1.85
N ALA A 182 2.74 19.62 -0.96
CA ALA A 182 2.67 21.05 -0.68
C ALA A 182 3.07 21.87 -1.91
N ALA A 183 4.21 21.56 -2.55
CA ALA A 183 4.64 22.22 -3.79
C ALA A 183 3.67 21.94 -4.94
N GLU A 184 3.19 20.72 -5.06
CA GLU A 184 2.16 20.33 -6.03
C GLU A 184 0.91 21.22 -5.90
N TRP A 185 0.42 21.41 -4.67
CA TRP A 185 -0.72 22.29 -4.44
C TRP A 185 -0.41 23.75 -4.80
N GLN A 186 0.81 24.25 -4.55
CA GLN A 186 1.17 25.63 -4.92
C GLN A 186 1.07 25.86 -6.43
N VAL A 187 1.47 24.88 -7.25
CA VAL A 187 1.40 25.01 -8.72
C VAL A 187 0.00 24.73 -9.27
N VAL A 188 -0.80 23.88 -8.61
CA VAL A 188 -2.17 23.56 -9.03
C VAL A 188 -3.18 24.63 -8.60
N LYS A 189 -3.04 25.22 -7.40
CA LYS A 189 -3.96 26.20 -6.81
C LYS A 189 -4.38 27.37 -7.74
N PRO A 190 -3.50 27.98 -8.55
CA PRO A 190 -3.89 29.08 -9.45
C PRO A 190 -4.55 28.62 -10.76
N THR A 191 -4.73 27.32 -10.98
CA THR A 191 -5.21 26.73 -12.24
C THR A 191 -6.63 26.14 -12.09
N PRO A 192 -7.28 25.70 -13.20
CA PRO A 192 -8.52 24.93 -13.11
C PRO A 192 -8.40 23.63 -12.30
N GLY A 193 -7.20 23.07 -12.14
CA GLY A 193 -6.94 21.88 -11.32
C GLY A 193 -7.37 22.03 -9.86
N ALA A 194 -7.37 23.26 -9.32
CA ALA A 194 -7.88 23.53 -7.98
C ALA A 194 -9.34 23.07 -7.78
N ALA A 195 -10.17 23.22 -8.82
CA ALA A 195 -11.56 22.76 -8.80
C ALA A 195 -11.66 21.23 -8.92
N VAL A 196 -10.75 20.60 -9.68
CA VAL A 196 -10.67 19.13 -9.81
C VAL A 196 -10.32 18.50 -8.47
N TRP A 197 -9.31 19.01 -7.77
CA TRP A 197 -8.96 18.55 -6.42
C TRP A 197 -10.11 18.77 -5.44
N ALA A 198 -10.79 19.92 -5.52
CA ALA A 198 -11.96 20.22 -4.68
C ALA A 198 -13.07 19.20 -4.87
N TRP A 199 -13.42 18.91 -6.11
CA TRP A 199 -14.44 17.94 -6.45
C TRP A 199 -14.04 16.51 -6.03
N GLY A 200 -12.79 16.13 -6.22
CA GLY A 200 -12.25 14.81 -5.85
C GLY A 200 -11.98 14.64 -4.34
N GLY A 201 -12.01 15.72 -3.56
CA GLY A 201 -11.66 15.67 -2.14
C GLY A 201 -10.18 15.38 -1.87
N VAL A 202 -9.32 15.65 -2.84
CA VAL A 202 -7.87 15.37 -2.81
C VAL A 202 -7.18 16.31 -1.83
N CYS A 203 -6.26 15.77 -1.01
CA CYS A 203 -5.34 16.49 -0.11
C CYS A 203 -6.00 17.62 0.71
N ARG A 204 -7.08 17.30 1.44
CA ARG A 204 -7.89 18.31 2.15
C ARG A 204 -7.08 19.17 3.11
N THR A 205 -6.23 18.54 3.92
CA THR A 205 -5.41 19.23 4.93
C THR A 205 -4.42 20.18 4.26
N THR A 206 -3.69 19.72 3.25
CA THR A 206 -2.74 20.53 2.45
C THR A 206 -3.42 21.69 1.72
N ARG A 207 -4.69 21.50 1.33
CA ARG A 207 -5.50 22.54 0.69
C ARG A 207 -6.10 23.54 1.66
N GLY A 208 -6.03 23.28 2.96
CA GLY A 208 -6.68 24.09 3.97
C GLY A 208 -8.19 24.08 3.83
N VAL A 209 -8.80 22.89 3.74
CA VAL A 209 -10.25 22.72 3.78
C VAL A 209 -10.65 21.92 5.01
N ASP A 210 -11.80 22.27 5.57
CA ASP A 210 -12.36 21.62 6.74
C ASP A 210 -12.64 20.13 6.44
N ALA A 211 -12.11 19.25 7.28
CA ALA A 211 -12.16 17.80 7.08
C ALA A 211 -13.56 17.19 7.28
N VAL A 212 -14.55 17.97 7.73
CA VAL A 212 -15.94 17.52 7.93
C VAL A 212 -16.86 18.08 6.85
N THR A 213 -16.79 19.39 6.63
CA THR A 213 -17.69 20.14 5.76
C THR A 213 -17.14 20.28 4.34
N GLY A 214 -15.83 20.13 4.15
CA GLY A 214 -15.15 20.39 2.88
C GLY A 214 -15.08 21.87 2.49
N ALA A 215 -15.48 22.78 3.39
CA ALA A 215 -15.42 24.22 3.14
C ALA A 215 -13.97 24.73 3.23
N PRO A 216 -13.58 25.72 2.40
CA PRO A 216 -12.27 26.37 2.54
C PRO A 216 -12.11 27.03 3.91
N LEU A 217 -10.98 26.77 4.57
CA LEU A 217 -10.57 27.45 5.79
C LEU A 217 -9.97 28.82 5.45
N THR A 218 -9.99 29.74 6.42
CA THR A 218 -9.39 31.07 6.29
C THR A 218 -8.63 31.47 7.55
N GLY A 219 -7.76 32.47 7.46
CA GLY A 219 -7.01 33.02 8.59
C GLY A 219 -6.19 31.96 9.33
N ALA A 220 -6.24 31.99 10.67
CA ALA A 220 -5.46 31.09 11.52
C ALA A 220 -5.78 29.60 11.29
N ALA A 221 -7.04 29.26 10.98
CA ALA A 221 -7.42 27.86 10.72
C ALA A 221 -6.81 27.34 9.41
N TYR A 222 -6.72 28.20 8.39
CA TYR A 222 -6.02 27.86 7.14
C TYR A 222 -4.54 27.61 7.39
N SER A 223 -3.87 28.54 8.09
CA SER A 223 -2.45 28.38 8.43
C SER A 223 -2.17 27.13 9.27
N ALA A 224 -3.03 26.82 10.24
CA ALA A 224 -2.91 25.62 11.07
C ALA A 224 -3.05 24.33 10.25
N SER A 225 -3.98 24.29 9.28
CA SER A 225 -4.15 23.13 8.40
C SER A 225 -2.93 22.88 7.52
N LEU A 226 -2.30 23.94 6.99
CA LEU A 226 -1.09 23.80 6.18
C LEU A 226 0.09 23.34 7.04
N ALA A 227 0.27 23.92 8.22
CA ALA A 227 1.31 23.51 9.16
C ALA A 227 1.14 22.05 9.61
N ALA A 228 -0.10 21.60 9.82
CA ALA A 228 -0.37 20.21 10.15
C ALA A 228 -0.05 19.23 9.00
N ALA A 229 -0.28 19.63 7.74
CA ALA A 229 0.12 18.81 6.59
C ALA A 229 1.66 18.70 6.47
N GLU A 230 2.36 19.80 6.70
CA GLU A 230 3.83 19.85 6.71
C GLU A 230 4.41 18.99 7.84
N GLU A 231 3.94 19.18 9.08
CA GLU A 231 4.33 18.37 10.24
C GLU A 231 4.07 16.86 9.99
N ARG A 232 2.91 16.52 9.40
CA ARG A 232 2.60 15.13 9.08
C ARG A 232 3.53 14.55 8.00
N SER A 233 3.91 15.35 7.01
CA SER A 233 4.87 14.95 5.99
C SER A 233 6.23 14.66 6.61
N ASP A 234 6.68 15.51 7.54
CA ASP A 234 7.93 15.31 8.29
C ASP A 234 7.88 14.06 9.16
N ASP A 235 6.76 13.82 9.86
CA ASP A 235 6.54 12.61 10.65
C ASP A 235 6.64 11.34 9.80
N PHE A 236 6.02 11.34 8.61
CA PHE A 236 6.06 10.19 7.70
C PHE A 236 7.45 9.94 7.14
N ASN A 237 8.17 10.99 6.73
CA ASN A 237 9.55 10.87 6.28
C ASN A 237 10.49 10.39 7.40
N GLY A 238 10.33 10.93 8.61
CA GLY A 238 11.07 10.48 9.79
C GLY A 238 10.83 9.01 10.09
N ALA A 239 9.58 8.55 9.96
CA ALA A 239 9.21 7.14 10.12
C ALA A 239 9.84 6.23 9.06
N LEU A 240 9.82 6.60 7.78
CA LEU A 240 10.45 5.83 6.70
C LEU A 240 11.97 5.75 6.88
N ALA A 241 12.60 6.88 7.18
CA ALA A 241 14.04 6.96 7.44
C ALA A 241 14.43 6.08 8.65
N ALA A 242 13.69 6.16 9.75
CA ALA A 242 13.93 5.37 10.95
C ALA A 242 13.74 3.86 10.70
N ALA A 243 12.67 3.47 9.98
CA ALA A 243 12.42 2.08 9.64
C ALA A 243 13.51 1.53 8.70
N CYS A 244 13.95 2.31 7.72
CA CYS A 244 15.03 1.92 6.81
C CYS A 244 16.35 1.75 7.58
N ALA A 245 16.71 2.69 8.45
CA ALA A 245 17.92 2.61 9.27
C ALA A 245 17.92 1.43 10.27
N ALA A 246 16.74 0.98 10.69
CA ALA A 246 16.57 -0.17 11.57
C ALA A 246 16.45 -1.51 10.82
N SER A 247 16.35 -1.49 9.49
CA SER A 247 16.21 -2.68 8.66
C SER A 247 17.47 -3.56 8.73
N SER A 248 17.28 -4.88 8.61
CA SER A 248 18.42 -5.80 8.45
C SER A 248 18.93 -5.92 7.01
N ASN A 249 18.15 -5.44 6.04
CA ASN A 249 18.57 -5.33 4.65
C ASN A 249 19.61 -4.22 4.47
N ASP A 250 20.31 -4.22 3.32
CA ASP A 250 20.98 -3.03 2.82
C ASP A 250 19.93 -2.00 2.40
N CYS A 251 19.50 -1.16 3.34
CA CYS A 251 18.45 -0.17 3.12
C CYS A 251 19.04 1.23 2.91
N VAL A 252 18.63 1.89 1.83
CA VAL A 252 19.04 3.23 1.45
C VAL A 252 17.83 4.15 1.44
N TRP A 253 17.88 5.16 2.31
CA TRP A 253 16.92 6.26 2.36
C TRP A 253 17.34 7.36 1.40
N ASP A 254 16.38 7.99 0.70
CA ASP A 254 16.64 9.08 -0.24
C ASP A 254 17.04 10.42 0.41
N GLY A 255 17.17 10.47 1.74
CA GLY A 255 17.54 11.70 2.45
C GLY A 255 16.45 12.78 2.46
N GLY A 256 15.22 12.48 2.03
CA GLY A 256 14.17 13.47 1.82
C GLY A 256 14.23 14.15 0.45
N ALA A 257 15.05 13.66 -0.48
CA ALA A 257 15.26 14.27 -1.79
C ALA A 257 13.95 14.46 -2.57
N LEU A 258 13.09 13.44 -2.65
CA LEU A 258 11.83 13.56 -3.39
C LEU A 258 10.87 14.56 -2.73
N SER A 259 10.76 14.57 -1.40
CA SER A 259 9.96 15.57 -0.67
C SER A 259 10.51 16.99 -0.84
N ALA A 260 11.81 17.16 -1.07
CA ALA A 260 12.43 18.46 -1.28
C ALA A 260 12.39 18.94 -2.74
N ALA A 261 12.21 18.00 -3.68
CA ALA A 261 12.20 18.31 -5.10
C ALA A 261 11.10 19.33 -5.44
N PRO A 262 11.40 20.34 -6.28
CA PRO A 262 10.38 21.24 -6.79
C PRO A 262 9.42 20.46 -7.70
N VAL A 263 8.16 20.90 -7.74
CA VAL A 263 7.15 20.33 -8.64
C VAL A 263 6.78 21.37 -9.69
N ALA A 264 6.88 21.00 -10.96
CA ALA A 264 6.43 21.82 -12.09
C ALA A 264 5.06 21.35 -12.60
N LEU A 265 4.31 22.25 -13.24
CA LEU A 265 2.94 21.94 -13.67
C LEU A 265 2.89 20.89 -14.79
N ASP A 266 3.90 20.83 -15.67
CA ASP A 266 4.04 19.84 -16.73
C ASP A 266 4.46 18.45 -16.22
N GLU A 267 4.93 18.36 -14.98
CA GLU A 267 5.16 17.11 -14.28
C GLU A 267 3.87 16.46 -13.77
N LEU A 268 2.73 17.15 -13.90
CA LEU A 268 1.41 16.65 -13.51
C LEU A 268 0.55 16.35 -14.74
N SER A 269 -0.31 15.34 -14.63
CA SER A 269 -1.30 14.99 -15.66
C SER A 269 -2.46 15.98 -15.70
N THR A 270 -2.19 17.19 -16.21
CA THR A 270 -3.14 18.32 -16.27
C THR A 270 -4.29 18.14 -17.28
N ASP A 271 -4.23 17.11 -18.12
CA ASP A 271 -5.30 16.71 -19.02
C ASP A 271 -6.24 15.63 -18.41
N VAL A 272 -5.86 15.06 -17.26
CA VAL A 272 -6.60 13.97 -16.60
C VAL A 272 -7.13 14.39 -15.23
N ASP A 273 -6.23 14.61 -14.26
CA ASP A 273 -6.63 14.80 -12.86
C ASP A 273 -5.87 15.88 -12.10
N TRP A 274 -4.84 16.46 -12.71
CA TRP A 274 -4.00 17.52 -12.12
C TRP A 274 -3.32 17.08 -10.82
N PHE A 275 -3.14 15.78 -10.59
CA PHE A 275 -2.61 15.23 -9.34
C PHE A 275 -1.52 14.20 -9.60
N HIS A 276 -1.80 13.16 -10.38
CA HIS A 276 -0.78 12.14 -10.63
C HIS A 276 0.34 12.69 -11.51
N PRO A 277 1.59 12.21 -11.30
CA PRO A 277 2.69 12.58 -12.17
C PRO A 277 2.43 12.20 -13.62
N SER A 278 2.69 13.12 -14.53
CA SER A 278 2.75 12.88 -15.98
C SER A 278 3.94 11.97 -16.32
N THR A 279 4.13 11.62 -17.59
CA THR A 279 5.35 10.92 -18.02
C THR A 279 6.62 11.72 -17.68
N THR A 280 6.57 13.06 -17.78
CA THR A 280 7.66 13.94 -17.35
C THR A 280 7.89 13.84 -15.84
N GLY A 281 6.82 13.89 -15.04
CA GLY A 281 6.94 13.74 -13.58
C GLY A 281 7.46 12.37 -13.16
N GLN A 282 7.09 11.30 -13.87
CA GLN A 282 7.68 9.96 -13.66
C GLN A 282 9.19 9.95 -13.94
N ALA A 283 9.64 10.66 -15.00
CA ALA A 283 11.05 10.80 -15.33
C ALA A 283 11.81 11.60 -14.26
N THR A 284 11.23 12.69 -13.75
CA THR A 284 11.80 13.48 -12.65
C THR A 284 11.95 12.61 -11.40
N ILE A 285 10.91 11.88 -10.98
CA ILE A 285 10.98 10.97 -9.82
C ILE A 285 12.12 9.95 -9.99
N ALA A 286 12.23 9.32 -11.17
CA ALA A 286 13.29 8.36 -11.45
C ALA A 286 14.68 8.99 -11.33
N SER A 287 14.85 10.22 -11.83
CA SER A 287 16.14 10.93 -11.79
C SER A 287 16.54 11.35 -10.38
N GLU A 288 15.63 11.99 -9.65
CA GLU A 288 15.89 12.46 -8.28
C GLU A 288 16.26 11.29 -7.36
N LEU A 289 15.53 10.18 -7.44
CA LEU A 289 15.79 9.01 -6.61
C LEU A 289 17.05 8.25 -7.02
N TRP A 290 17.38 8.20 -8.31
CA TRP A 290 18.63 7.61 -8.80
C TRP A 290 19.85 8.30 -8.18
N GLU A 291 19.86 9.63 -8.18
CA GLU A 291 20.92 10.44 -7.60
C GLU A 291 20.94 10.31 -6.07
N ALA A 292 19.78 10.42 -5.42
CA ALA A 292 19.66 10.38 -3.96
C ALA A 292 20.13 9.05 -3.35
N TRP A 293 19.91 7.93 -4.04
CA TRP A 293 20.37 6.61 -3.60
C TRP A 293 21.81 6.27 -4.00
N GLY A 294 22.50 7.16 -4.71
CA GLY A 294 23.88 6.97 -5.12
C GLY A 294 24.08 5.81 -6.11
N LEU A 295 23.05 5.47 -6.90
CA LEU A 295 23.11 4.32 -7.82
C LEU A 295 24.02 4.58 -9.05
N GLY A 296 24.36 5.83 -9.32
CA GLY A 296 25.20 6.24 -10.45
C GLY A 296 26.71 6.13 -10.22
N ASP A 297 27.17 5.94 -8.98
CA ASP A 297 28.59 6.08 -8.61
C ASP A 297 29.42 4.78 -8.76
N ASP A 298 28.80 3.64 -9.10
CA ASP A 298 29.46 2.33 -9.12
C ASP A 298 30.21 1.98 -10.43
N ALA A 299 30.42 2.93 -11.34
CA ALA A 299 31.22 2.74 -12.56
C ALA A 299 32.73 3.04 -12.40
N SER A 300 33.35 2.87 -11.23
CA SER A 300 34.82 2.65 -11.04
C SER A 300 35.20 2.57 -9.55
N PRO A 301 36.14 1.71 -9.10
CA PRO A 301 36.63 1.82 -7.74
C PRO A 301 37.71 2.91 -7.60
N SER A 302 37.59 3.70 -6.51
CA SER A 302 38.64 4.44 -5.77
C SER A 302 38.93 5.93 -6.16
N PRO A 303 39.37 6.80 -5.21
CA PRO A 303 39.85 6.51 -3.86
C PRO A 303 39.10 7.20 -2.70
N THR A 304 39.33 6.66 -1.51
CA THR A 304 39.04 7.23 -0.19
C THR A 304 39.18 8.77 -0.17
N PRO A 305 38.18 9.52 0.32
CA PRO A 305 38.35 10.95 0.54
C PRO A 305 39.37 11.16 1.67
N GLY A 306 40.50 11.79 1.35
CA GLY A 306 41.36 12.39 2.37
C GLY A 306 40.59 13.47 3.14
N PRO A 307 40.95 13.74 4.41
CA PRO A 307 40.19 14.66 5.25
C PRO A 307 40.31 16.08 4.70
N THR A 308 39.21 16.61 4.17
CA THR A 308 39.13 18.03 3.83
C THR A 308 38.71 18.80 5.07
N THR A 309 39.56 19.74 5.47
CA THR A 309 39.45 20.58 6.64
C THR A 309 38.36 21.64 6.44
N SER A 310 37.30 21.56 7.26
CA SER A 310 36.32 22.65 7.40
C SER A 310 36.87 23.71 8.35
N PRO A 311 36.74 25.02 8.06
CA PRO A 311 37.27 26.06 8.92
C PRO A 311 36.48 26.18 10.23
N VAL A 312 37.23 26.33 11.31
CA VAL A 312 36.82 26.51 12.70
C VAL A 312 35.96 27.77 12.88
N PRO A 313 34.75 27.70 13.45
CA PRO A 313 34.10 28.88 14.02
C PRO A 313 34.73 29.25 15.36
N THR A 314 35.06 30.53 15.49
CA THR A 314 35.67 31.18 16.65
C THR A 314 34.81 31.05 17.93
N ALA A 315 35.46 30.66 19.03
CA ALA A 315 34.86 30.62 20.36
C ALA A 315 34.56 32.03 20.90
N THR A 316 33.38 32.20 21.50
CA THR A 316 33.02 33.35 22.35
C THR A 316 32.64 32.80 23.74
N PRO A 317 33.03 33.45 24.86
CA PRO A 317 33.13 32.76 26.15
C PRO A 317 31.81 32.66 26.93
N MET A 318 31.78 31.62 27.76
CA MET A 318 30.81 31.29 28.79
C MET A 318 30.60 32.41 29.83
N PRO A 319 29.41 32.45 30.44
CA PRO A 319 29.36 32.53 31.89
C PRO A 319 28.52 31.42 32.55
N THR A 320 29.06 30.96 33.67
CA THR A 320 28.53 30.04 34.69
C THR A 320 27.22 30.54 35.32
N SER A 321 26.24 29.64 35.49
CA SER A 321 25.73 29.24 36.82
C SER A 321 24.54 28.27 36.73
N THR A 322 24.62 27.25 37.57
CA THR A 322 23.67 26.15 37.78
C THR A 322 22.44 26.61 38.56
N PRO A 323 21.22 26.19 38.18
CA PRO A 323 20.09 26.09 39.11
C PRO A 323 19.70 24.63 39.40
N THR A 324 19.45 24.39 40.69
CA THR A 324 19.03 23.15 41.36
C THR A 324 17.72 22.56 40.82
N ALA A 325 17.64 21.23 40.72
CA ALA A 325 16.47 20.47 40.27
C ALA A 325 15.31 20.44 41.30
N PRO A 326 14.03 20.54 40.87
CA PRO A 326 12.86 20.27 41.72
C PRO A 326 12.47 18.78 41.73
N PRO A 327 11.61 18.32 42.68
CA PRO A 327 11.40 16.90 42.97
C PRO A 327 10.41 16.22 42.01
N SER A 328 10.60 14.90 41.84
CA SER A 328 9.88 14.00 40.95
C SER A 328 8.41 13.77 41.33
N THR A 329 7.50 13.92 40.37
CA THR A 329 6.09 13.47 40.45
C THR A 329 5.94 11.99 40.08
N PRO A 330 4.95 11.26 40.64
CA PRO A 330 4.76 9.83 40.41
C PRO A 330 4.19 9.53 39.01
N VAL A 331 4.66 8.44 38.41
CA VAL A 331 4.28 7.94 37.07
C VAL A 331 2.84 7.37 37.11
N PRO A 332 1.94 7.77 36.20
CA PRO A 332 0.62 7.15 36.10
C PRO A 332 0.68 5.77 35.43
N THR A 333 -0.10 4.83 35.96
CA THR A 333 -0.30 3.47 35.46
C THR A 333 -0.86 3.48 34.03
N ALA A 334 -0.25 2.75 33.10
CA ALA A 334 -0.69 2.64 31.72
C ALA A 334 -2.09 2.01 31.59
N SER A 335 -2.98 2.70 30.87
CA SER A 335 -4.28 2.20 30.42
C SER A 335 -4.10 1.15 29.32
N PRO A 336 -4.93 0.09 29.23
CA PRO A 336 -4.78 -0.93 28.18
C PRO A 336 -4.93 -0.28 26.79
N THR A 337 -3.97 -0.57 25.90
CA THR A 337 -3.97 -0.15 24.50
C THR A 337 -5.21 -0.71 23.78
N PRO A 338 -5.95 0.10 23.01
CA PRO A 338 -7.02 -0.43 22.17
C PRO A 338 -6.38 -1.36 21.13
N HIS A 339 -6.91 -2.58 21.05
CA HIS A 339 -6.49 -3.58 20.08
C HIS A 339 -6.90 -3.09 18.68
N LEU A 340 -5.91 -2.87 17.79
CA LEU A 340 -6.15 -2.51 16.41
C LEU A 340 -6.79 -3.69 15.69
N ASP A 341 -7.98 -3.48 15.13
CA ASP A 341 -8.67 -4.48 14.33
C ASP A 341 -8.13 -4.47 12.90
N THR A 342 -7.53 -5.59 12.48
CA THR A 342 -6.95 -5.80 11.15
C THR A 342 -7.70 -6.87 10.35
N THR A 343 -8.76 -7.44 10.93
CA THR A 343 -9.50 -8.54 10.30
C THR A 343 -10.45 -7.97 9.26
N ALA A 344 -10.34 -8.38 8.00
CA ALA A 344 -11.29 -7.98 6.98
C ALA A 344 -12.63 -8.73 7.10
N PRO A 345 -13.78 -8.06 6.86
CA PRO A 345 -15.06 -8.74 6.85
C PRO A 345 -15.12 -9.91 5.87
N THR A 346 -15.68 -11.04 6.29
CA THR A 346 -16.04 -12.12 5.37
C THR A 346 -17.40 -11.84 4.76
N VAL A 347 -17.48 -11.79 3.42
CA VAL A 347 -18.68 -11.35 2.69
C VAL A 347 -19.14 -12.42 1.69
N ALA A 348 -20.44 -12.65 1.59
CA ALA A 348 -21.03 -13.50 0.57
C ALA A 348 -22.34 -12.91 0.04
N ILE A 349 -22.50 -12.88 -1.28
CA ILE A 349 -23.78 -12.54 -1.91
C ILE A 349 -24.68 -13.78 -1.82
N THR A 350 -25.83 -13.64 -1.18
CA THR A 350 -26.78 -14.72 -0.93
C THR A 350 -27.98 -14.68 -1.88
N ALA A 351 -28.26 -13.54 -2.52
CA ALA A 351 -29.23 -13.44 -3.60
C ALA A 351 -28.96 -12.23 -4.52
N PRO A 352 -29.26 -12.33 -5.83
CA PRO A 352 -29.61 -13.54 -6.57
C PRO A 352 -28.43 -14.54 -6.65
N THR A 353 -28.70 -15.79 -7.01
CA THR A 353 -27.63 -16.77 -7.25
C THR A 353 -26.91 -16.48 -8.57
N SER A 354 -25.62 -16.84 -8.65
CA SER A 354 -24.85 -16.71 -9.89
C SER A 354 -25.53 -17.47 -11.04
N GLY A 355 -25.57 -16.85 -12.22
CA GLY A 355 -26.27 -17.33 -13.41
C GLY A 355 -27.72 -16.84 -13.55
N SER A 356 -28.29 -16.13 -12.57
CA SER A 356 -29.69 -15.69 -12.63
C SER A 356 -29.94 -14.68 -13.75
N THR A 357 -31.11 -14.78 -14.38
CA THR A 357 -31.66 -13.72 -15.24
C THR A 357 -32.57 -12.82 -14.42
N VAL A 358 -32.39 -11.51 -14.51
CA VAL A 358 -33.05 -10.53 -13.64
C VAL A 358 -33.72 -9.41 -14.45
N GLY A 359 -34.94 -9.03 -14.08
CA GLY A 359 -35.70 -7.96 -14.75
C GLY A 359 -36.57 -7.20 -13.76
N GLY A 360 -37.04 -6.00 -14.15
CA GLY A 360 -37.85 -5.16 -13.27
C GLY A 360 -37.05 -4.68 -12.05
N SER A 361 -37.49 -5.06 -10.85
CA SER A 361 -36.81 -4.73 -9.58
C SER A 361 -35.97 -5.91 -9.10
N VAL A 362 -34.68 -5.68 -8.87
CA VAL A 362 -33.70 -6.66 -8.41
C VAL A 362 -33.27 -6.31 -7.00
N VAL A 363 -33.35 -7.28 -6.10
CA VAL A 363 -32.87 -7.14 -4.72
C VAL A 363 -31.59 -7.94 -4.56
N LEU A 364 -30.47 -7.24 -4.42
CA LEU A 364 -29.19 -7.83 -4.06
C LEU A 364 -29.14 -7.99 -2.53
N VAL A 365 -28.76 -9.18 -2.07
CA VAL A 365 -28.67 -9.54 -0.66
C VAL A 365 -27.30 -10.14 -0.39
N ALA A 366 -26.63 -9.66 0.66
CA ALA A 366 -25.35 -10.19 1.11
C ALA A 366 -25.33 -10.40 2.63
N SER A 367 -24.58 -11.41 3.07
CA SER A 367 -24.12 -11.53 4.45
C SER A 367 -22.71 -10.97 4.57
N ALA A 368 -22.43 -10.30 5.68
CA ALA A 368 -21.08 -9.86 6.01
C ALA A 368 -20.88 -10.06 7.52
N LYS A 369 -19.77 -10.69 7.89
CA LYS A 369 -19.39 -10.95 9.29
C LYS A 369 -17.95 -10.53 9.50
N ASP A 370 -17.69 -10.02 10.68
CA ASP A 370 -16.40 -9.54 11.13
C ASP A 370 -16.28 -9.80 12.64
N ASP A 371 -15.07 -9.80 13.20
CA ASP A 371 -14.82 -10.03 14.63
C ASP A 371 -15.18 -8.82 15.50
N VAL A 372 -15.10 -7.60 14.98
CA VAL A 372 -15.56 -6.36 15.65
C VAL A 372 -16.88 -5.88 15.09
N GLY A 373 -17.03 -5.84 13.76
CA GLY A 373 -18.32 -5.62 13.11
C GLY A 373 -18.27 -4.81 11.82
N VAL A 374 -19.20 -5.15 10.93
CA VAL A 374 -19.35 -4.49 9.62
C VAL A 374 -20.16 -3.21 9.71
N THR A 375 -19.61 -2.10 9.24
CA THR A 375 -20.18 -0.75 9.27
C THR A 375 -20.85 -0.34 7.97
N ARG A 376 -20.34 -0.78 6.81
CA ARG A 376 -20.91 -0.46 5.49
C ARG A 376 -20.77 -1.62 4.51
N LEU A 377 -21.74 -1.76 3.61
CA LEU A 377 -21.66 -2.69 2.47
C LEU A 377 -22.17 -2.02 1.21
N SER A 378 -21.50 -2.24 0.08
CA SER A 378 -21.92 -1.75 -1.24
C SER A 378 -21.81 -2.83 -2.30
N PHE A 379 -22.67 -2.77 -3.32
CA PHE A 379 -22.63 -3.68 -4.46
C PHE A 379 -22.05 -2.98 -5.69
N TRP A 380 -21.29 -3.73 -6.47
CA TRP A 380 -20.50 -3.24 -7.60
C TRP A 380 -20.67 -4.15 -8.81
N SER A 381 -20.59 -3.57 -10.01
CA SER A 381 -20.36 -4.32 -11.23
C SER A 381 -19.16 -3.78 -11.98
N GLY A 382 -18.07 -4.56 -12.02
CA GLY A 382 -16.76 -4.04 -12.41
C GLY A 382 -16.37 -2.84 -11.53
N ALA A 383 -16.03 -1.71 -12.16
CA ALA A 383 -15.75 -0.46 -11.47
C ALA A 383 -17.01 0.37 -11.10
N THR A 384 -18.19 -0.01 -11.60
CA THR A 384 -19.42 0.76 -11.39
C THR A 384 -20.07 0.39 -10.07
N LYS A 385 -20.15 1.36 -9.14
CA LYS A 385 -20.92 1.18 -7.90
C LYS A 385 -22.41 1.13 -8.23
N LEU A 386 -23.05 0.00 -7.93
CA LEU A 386 -24.50 -0.12 -8.01
C LEU A 386 -25.15 0.64 -6.85
N GLY A 387 -24.54 0.60 -5.66
CA GLY A 387 -24.88 1.46 -4.53
C GLY A 387 -24.61 0.86 -3.16
N ASP A 388 -24.90 1.65 -2.12
CA ASP A 388 -24.77 1.24 -0.72
C ASP A 388 -26.01 0.47 -0.26
N ALA A 389 -25.76 -0.67 0.38
CA ALA A 389 -26.78 -1.55 0.93
C ALA A 389 -27.18 -1.11 2.34
N SER A 390 -28.45 -1.35 2.69
CA SER A 390 -28.96 -1.12 4.04
C SER A 390 -28.92 -2.40 4.85
N LYS A 391 -28.48 -2.33 6.12
CA LYS A 391 -28.48 -3.46 7.05
C LYS A 391 -29.91 -3.72 7.54
N SER A 392 -30.38 -4.95 7.36
CA SER A 392 -31.70 -5.42 7.79
C SER A 392 -31.65 -5.94 9.22
N THR A 393 -32.82 -6.03 9.87
CA THR A 393 -32.96 -6.53 11.25
C THR A 393 -32.45 -7.97 11.45
N ASN A 394 -32.44 -8.78 10.38
CA ASN A 394 -31.90 -10.14 10.39
C ASN A 394 -30.37 -10.20 10.13
N GLY A 395 -29.67 -9.06 10.11
CA GLY A 395 -28.22 -8.98 9.90
C GLY A 395 -27.77 -9.03 8.44
N THR A 396 -28.67 -9.19 7.47
CA THR A 396 -28.32 -9.17 6.04
C THR A 396 -28.29 -7.74 5.48
N TRP A 397 -27.49 -7.53 4.44
CA TRP A 397 -27.38 -6.26 3.72
C TRP A 397 -28.18 -6.34 2.42
N ARG A 398 -29.00 -5.32 2.15
CA ARG A 398 -29.92 -5.32 1.01
C ARG A 398 -29.78 -4.07 0.16
N LEU A 399 -29.76 -4.26 -1.15
CA LEU A 399 -29.83 -3.17 -2.13
C LEU A 399 -30.89 -3.48 -3.18
N THR A 400 -31.86 -2.58 -3.34
CA THR A 400 -32.88 -2.70 -4.40
C THR A 400 -32.51 -1.81 -5.57
N ARG A 401 -32.55 -2.36 -6.79
CA ARG A 401 -32.26 -1.65 -8.03
C ARG A 401 -33.28 -1.99 -9.12
N SER A 402 -33.61 -0.98 -9.92
CA SER A 402 -34.33 -1.22 -11.17
C SER A 402 -33.35 -1.77 -12.20
N ALA A 403 -33.51 -3.03 -12.61
CA ALA A 403 -32.77 -3.58 -13.74
C ALA A 403 -32.99 -2.72 -14.98
N ALA A 404 -34.17 -2.12 -15.17
CA ALA A 404 -34.48 -1.30 -16.34
C ALA A 404 -33.46 -0.16 -16.58
N ALA A 405 -32.79 0.33 -15.53
CA ALA A 405 -31.77 1.39 -15.60
C ALA A 405 -30.44 0.96 -16.25
N TYR A 406 -30.25 -0.32 -16.55
CA TYR A 406 -29.00 -0.87 -17.11
C TYR A 406 -29.26 -1.45 -18.51
N PRO A 407 -28.32 -1.42 -19.48
CA PRO A 407 -28.49 -2.09 -20.77
C PRO A 407 -28.67 -3.62 -20.65
N ALA A 408 -29.26 -4.27 -21.66
CA ALA A 408 -29.31 -5.74 -21.72
C ALA A 408 -27.88 -6.29 -21.83
N GLY A 409 -27.56 -7.32 -21.05
CA GLY A 409 -26.18 -7.82 -20.98
C GLY A 409 -25.88 -8.63 -19.74
N ARG A 410 -24.63 -9.12 -19.69
CA ARG A 410 -24.10 -9.87 -18.55
C ARG A 410 -23.36 -8.92 -17.61
N TYR A 411 -23.65 -9.03 -16.32
CA TYR A 411 -23.07 -8.24 -15.24
C TYR A 411 -22.37 -9.15 -14.24
N THR A 412 -21.14 -8.81 -13.89
CA THR A 412 -20.41 -9.46 -12.80
C THR A 412 -20.60 -8.62 -11.55
N ILE A 413 -21.19 -9.18 -10.49
CA ILE A 413 -21.52 -8.47 -9.25
C ILE A 413 -20.61 -8.90 -8.12
N VAL A 414 -20.09 -7.92 -7.38
CA VAL A 414 -19.28 -8.13 -6.16
C VAL A 414 -19.83 -7.26 -5.04
N ALA A 415 -19.85 -7.80 -3.81
CA ALA A 415 -20.16 -7.04 -2.61
C ALA A 415 -18.87 -6.65 -1.88
N HIS A 416 -18.77 -5.38 -1.50
CA HIS A 416 -17.67 -4.81 -0.73
C HIS A 416 -18.20 -4.42 0.64
N ALA A 417 -17.70 -5.05 1.71
CA ALA A 417 -18.03 -4.72 3.08
C ALA A 417 -16.82 -4.14 3.82
N TYR A 418 -17.06 -3.19 4.69
CA TYR A 418 -16.03 -2.58 5.52
C TYR A 418 -16.45 -2.63 6.99
N ASP A 419 -15.49 -2.84 7.87
CA ASP A 419 -15.65 -2.67 9.33
C ASP A 419 -15.40 -1.22 9.77
N ALA A 420 -15.25 -1.00 11.08
CA ALA A 420 -14.97 0.30 11.66
C ALA A 420 -13.48 0.71 11.56
N ALA A 421 -12.57 -0.24 11.45
CA ALA A 421 -11.14 -0.03 11.27
C ALA A 421 -10.75 0.22 9.80
N GLY A 422 -11.69 -0.01 8.87
CA GLY A 422 -11.54 0.22 7.44
C GLY A 422 -11.12 -1.01 6.65
N ASN A 423 -11.01 -2.20 7.26
CA ASN A 423 -10.62 -3.39 6.52
C ASN A 423 -11.73 -3.75 5.52
N LEU A 424 -11.33 -4.15 4.31
CA LEU A 424 -12.24 -4.38 3.19
C LEU A 424 -12.38 -5.86 2.85
N GLY A 425 -13.56 -6.39 3.15
CA GLY A 425 -14.03 -7.69 2.70
C GLY A 425 -14.66 -7.65 1.31
N ARG A 426 -14.26 -8.55 0.41
CA ARG A 426 -14.93 -8.73 -0.90
C ARG A 426 -15.56 -10.10 -1.00
N SER A 427 -16.77 -10.17 -1.55
CA SER A 427 -17.39 -11.45 -1.87
C SER A 427 -16.75 -12.09 -3.11
N PRO A 428 -16.89 -13.41 -3.28
CA PRO A 428 -16.82 -13.99 -4.61
C PRO A 428 -17.78 -13.28 -5.57
N SER A 429 -17.40 -13.20 -6.84
CA SER A 429 -18.25 -12.59 -7.85
C SER A 429 -19.40 -13.52 -8.27
N ILE A 430 -20.59 -12.97 -8.48
CA ILE A 430 -21.70 -13.67 -9.14
C ILE A 430 -21.94 -13.07 -10.53
N SER A 431 -22.42 -13.87 -11.48
CA SER A 431 -22.81 -13.38 -12.80
C SER A 431 -24.34 -13.26 -12.88
N LEU A 432 -24.85 -12.13 -13.35
CA LEU A 432 -26.28 -11.91 -13.62
C LEU A 432 -26.47 -11.57 -15.10
N THR A 433 -27.61 -11.96 -15.66
CA THR A 433 -28.03 -11.53 -17.01
C THR A 433 -29.26 -10.64 -16.87
N ARG A 434 -29.26 -9.47 -17.50
CA ARG A 434 -30.47 -8.63 -17.60
C ARG A 434 -31.22 -8.92 -18.88
#